data_AF-A0AAV4N686-F1
#
_entry.id   AF-A0AAV4N686-F1
#
_cell.length_a   1.000
_cell.length_b   1.000
_cell.length_c   1.000
_cell.angle_alpha   90.00
_cell.angle_beta   90.00
_cell.angle_gamma   90.00
#
_symmetry.space_group_name_H-M   'P 1'
#
loop_
_entity.id
_entity.type
_entity.pdbx_description
1 polymer ?
#
loop_
_entity_poly.entity_id
_entity_poly.type
_entity_poly.pdbx_seq_one_letter_code
_entity_poly.pdbx_strand_id
1 'polypeptide(L)'
;MPTSQNDFIALNQTEIESALLKLKPLKAPGIDLLPNEVVKEMFFANRVWFTKFFNVLLSNSKFPREWKIAIVTLIPKPNKDYSSASHYRPIAFCPLGENY
;
A
#
# COMPACT_ATOMS: atom_id res chain seq x y z
N MET A 1 12.31 27.31 -17.64
CA MET A 1 12.01 25.88 -17.91
C MET A 1 10.51 25.72 -17.83
N PRO A 2 9.84 25.01 -18.76
CA PRO A 2 8.39 24.95 -18.76
C PRO A 2 7.96 24.17 -17.52
N THR A 3 7.20 24.87 -16.66
CA THR A 3 6.53 24.33 -15.50
C THR A 3 5.58 23.25 -16.00
N SER A 4 5.91 21.98 -15.77
CA SER A 4 4.96 20.89 -15.96
C SER A 4 3.82 21.14 -14.98
N GLN A 5 2.74 21.72 -15.47
CA GLN A 5 1.49 21.77 -14.75
C GLN A 5 1.06 20.30 -14.62
N ASN A 6 1.39 19.69 -13.47
CA ASN A 6 0.89 18.39 -13.12
C ASN A 6 -0.63 18.53 -13.04
N ASP A 7 -1.33 18.11 -14.08
CA ASP A 7 -2.79 18.00 -14.08
C ASP A 7 -3.16 16.86 -13.14
N PHE A 8 -3.05 17.12 -11.84
CA PHE A 8 -3.48 16.21 -10.80
C PHE A 8 -5.01 16.09 -10.87
N ILE A 9 -5.47 14.90 -11.24
CA ILE A 9 -6.88 14.56 -11.19
C ILE A 9 -7.18 14.11 -9.76
N ALA A 10 -8.03 14.86 -9.08
CA ALA A 10 -8.47 14.53 -7.73
C ALA A 10 -9.31 13.24 -7.74
N LEU A 11 -9.00 12.32 -6.83
CA LEU A 11 -9.76 11.11 -6.58
C LEU A 11 -11.15 11.47 -6.04
N ASN A 12 -12.16 10.76 -6.53
CA ASN A 12 -13.50 10.78 -5.95
C ASN A 12 -13.70 9.61 -4.95
N GLN A 13 -14.79 9.68 -4.18
CA GLN A 13 -15.08 8.66 -3.16
C GLN A 13 -15.32 7.27 -3.76
N THR A 14 -15.95 7.19 -4.93
CA THR A 14 -16.27 5.93 -5.62
C THR A 14 -15.02 5.21 -6.11
N GLU A 15 -14.03 5.96 -6.62
CA GLU A 15 -12.74 5.43 -7.04
C GLU A 15 -11.98 4.84 -5.85
N ILE A 16 -11.96 5.58 -4.73
CA ILE A 16 -11.33 5.13 -3.49
C ILE A 16 -12.05 3.89 -2.95
N GLU A 17 -13.37 3.90 -2.90
CA GLU A 17 -14.16 2.75 -2.46
C GLU A 17 -13.89 1.52 -3.33
N SER A 18 -13.85 1.69 -4.65
CA SER A 18 -13.54 0.62 -5.60
C SER A 18 -12.14 0.05 -5.40
N ALA A 19 -11.15 0.89 -5.08
CA ALA A 19 -9.80 0.47 -4.76
C ALA A 19 -9.75 -0.29 -3.42
N LEU A 20 -10.44 0.22 -2.39
CA LEU A 20 -10.52 -0.41 -1.08
C LEU A 20 -11.19 -1.79 -1.16
N LEU A 21 -12.24 -1.95 -1.95
CA LEU A 21 -12.92 -3.23 -2.15
C LEU A 21 -12.01 -4.31 -2.76
N LYS A 22 -10.99 -3.91 -3.55
CA LYS A 22 -9.98 -4.83 -4.11
C LYS A 22 -8.95 -5.28 -3.07
N LEU A 23 -8.83 -4.60 -1.93
CA LEU A 23 -7.91 -5.02 -0.87
C LEU A 23 -8.39 -6.33 -0.25
N LYS A 24 -7.54 -7.37 -0.35
CA LYS A 24 -7.80 -8.68 0.22
C LYS A 24 -7.76 -8.60 1.76
N PRO A 25 -8.78 -9.10 2.47
CA PRO A 25 -8.76 -9.17 3.92
C PRO A 25 -7.69 -10.16 4.41
N LEU A 26 -7.34 -10.07 5.70
CA LEU A 26 -6.42 -10.97 6.40
C LEU A 26 -5.00 -11.01 5.81
N LYS A 27 -4.62 -9.98 5.07
CA LYS A 27 -3.22 -9.78 4.66
C LYS A 27 -2.43 -9.30 5.86
N ALA A 28 -1.20 -9.80 5.99
CA ALA A 28 -0.28 -9.31 7.00
C ALA A 28 -0.11 -7.79 6.81
N PRO A 29 -0.26 -7.00 7.89
CA PRO A 29 -0.05 -5.56 7.80
C PRO A 29 1.41 -5.27 7.45
N GLY A 30 1.64 -4.10 6.88
CA GLY A 30 2.99 -3.61 6.68
C GLY A 30 3.64 -3.21 8.00
N ILE A 31 4.77 -2.52 7.93
CA ILE A 31 5.46 -1.98 9.12
C ILE A 31 4.62 -0.92 9.86
N ASP A 32 3.61 -0.35 9.19
CA ASP A 32 2.64 0.58 9.78
C ASP A 32 1.64 -0.10 10.73
N LEU A 33 1.62 -1.44 10.75
CA LEU A 33 0.72 -2.26 11.56
C LEU A 33 -0.76 -1.98 11.30
N LEU A 34 -1.11 -1.42 10.13
CA LEU A 34 -2.49 -1.15 9.74
C LEU A 34 -3.03 -2.28 8.86
N PRO A 35 -3.96 -3.12 9.36
CA PRO A 35 -4.65 -4.10 8.54
C PRO A 35 -5.54 -3.40 7.48
N ASN A 36 -5.77 -4.08 6.37
CA ASN A 36 -6.65 -3.57 5.30
C ASN A 36 -8.07 -3.28 5.81
N GLU A 37 -8.52 -4.02 6.81
CA GLU A 37 -9.80 -3.83 7.50
C GLU A 37 -9.85 -2.47 8.19
N VAL A 38 -8.81 -2.08 8.91
CA VAL A 38 -8.75 -0.78 9.59
C VAL A 38 -8.78 0.37 8.58
N VAL A 39 -8.07 0.23 7.45
CA VAL A 39 -8.09 1.24 6.39
C VAL A 39 -9.49 1.38 5.76
N LYS A 40 -10.20 0.26 5.57
CA LYS A 40 -11.60 0.27 5.12
C LYS A 40 -12.52 0.95 6.14
N GLU A 41 -12.39 0.61 7.42
CA GLU A 41 -13.19 1.23 8.48
C GLU A 41 -12.93 2.73 8.58
N MET A 42 -11.68 3.18 8.45
CA MET A 42 -11.34 4.62 8.41
C MET A 42 -12.05 5.34 7.26
N PHE A 43 -12.11 4.73 6.08
CA PHE A 43 -12.83 5.29 4.95
C PHE A 43 -14.34 5.38 5.22
N PHE A 44 -14.96 4.31 5.73
CA PHE A 44 -16.40 4.32 6.02
C PHE A 44 -16.78 5.22 7.20
N ALA A 45 -15.90 5.39 8.18
CA ALA A 45 -16.09 6.30 9.30
C ALA A 45 -16.11 7.77 8.85
N ASN A 46 -15.27 8.16 7.89
CA ASN A 46 -15.29 9.52 7.34
C ASN A 46 -14.76 9.59 5.90
N ARG A 47 -15.65 9.32 4.94
CA ARG A 47 -15.32 9.32 3.50
C ARG A 47 -14.77 10.67 3.02
N VAL A 48 -15.34 11.78 3.49
CA VAL A 48 -14.94 13.13 3.05
C VAL A 48 -13.51 13.43 3.48
N TRP A 49 -13.19 13.20 4.76
CA TRP A 49 -11.85 13.42 5.28
C TRP A 49 -10.84 12.50 4.62
N PHE A 50 -11.16 11.22 4.47
CA PHE A 50 -10.27 10.23 3.87
C PHE A 50 -9.94 10.58 2.42
N THR A 51 -10.93 10.92 1.60
CA THR A 51 -10.71 11.37 0.22
C THR A 51 -9.85 12.64 0.17
N LYS A 52 -10.12 13.62 1.04
CA LYS A 52 -9.31 14.84 1.11
C LYS A 52 -7.86 14.53 1.49
N PHE A 53 -7.65 13.65 2.45
CA PHE A 53 -6.33 13.22 2.90
C PHE A 53 -5.51 12.63 1.74
N PHE A 54 -6.05 11.64 1.02
CA PHE A 54 -5.36 11.04 -0.12
C PHE A 54 -5.11 12.03 -1.26
N ASN A 55 -6.07 12.90 -1.57
CA ASN A 55 -5.89 13.94 -2.58
C ASN A 55 -4.78 14.94 -2.23
N VAL A 56 -4.62 15.28 -0.94
CA VAL A 56 -3.52 16.13 -0.47
C VAL A 56 -2.18 15.40 -0.57
N LEU A 57 -2.10 14.11 -0.21
CA LEU A 57 -0.86 13.34 -0.34
C LEU A 57 -0.41 13.24 -1.80
N LEU A 58 -1.35 12.92 -2.70
CA LEU A 58 -1.08 12.76 -4.12
C LEU A 58 -0.71 14.08 -4.80
N SER A 59 -1.45 15.16 -4.53
CA SER A 59 -1.15 16.48 -5.13
C SER A 59 0.22 17.01 -4.70
N ASN A 60 0.63 16.71 -3.46
CA ASN A 60 1.95 17.09 -2.96
C ASN A 60 3.05 16.08 -3.27
N SER A 61 2.71 14.89 -3.81
CA SER A 61 3.63 13.76 -4.00
C SER A 61 4.44 13.41 -2.73
N LYS A 62 3.85 13.62 -1.56
CA LYS A 62 4.47 13.38 -0.25
C LYS A 62 3.69 12.28 0.46
N PHE A 63 4.41 11.21 0.82
CA PHE A 63 3.85 10.03 1.46
C PHE A 63 4.59 9.73 2.77
N PRO A 64 3.92 9.11 3.75
CA PRO A 64 4.58 8.60 4.95
C PRO A 64 5.80 7.74 4.59
N ARG A 65 6.85 7.82 5.39
CA ARG A 65 8.09 7.07 5.15
C ARG A 65 7.83 5.57 5.27
N GLU A 66 6.95 5.22 6.20
CA GLU A 66 6.53 3.87 6.55
C GLU A 66 5.95 3.14 5.32
N TRP A 67 5.19 3.84 4.48
CA TRP A 67 4.62 3.29 3.24
C TRP A 67 5.68 2.96 2.18
N LYS A 68 6.91 3.44 2.35
CA LYS A 68 8.04 3.16 1.46
C LYS A 68 8.97 2.07 1.99
N ILE A 69 8.67 1.52 3.16
CA ILE A 69 9.47 0.49 3.82
C ILE A 69 8.75 -0.84 3.71
N ALA A 70 9.40 -1.81 3.07
CA ALA A 70 8.91 -3.19 3.01
C ALA A 70 9.77 -4.10 3.90
N ILE A 71 9.12 -4.99 4.66
CA ILE A 71 9.81 -6.02 5.44
C ILE A 71 10.05 -7.21 4.52
N VAL A 72 11.31 -7.60 4.31
CA VAL A 72 11.63 -8.76 3.47
C VAL A 72 11.88 -9.98 4.34
N THR A 73 11.06 -11.01 4.17
CA THR A 73 11.22 -12.31 4.82
C THR A 73 11.63 -13.36 3.78
N LEU A 74 12.63 -14.18 4.13
CA LEU A 74 13.10 -15.27 3.27
C LEU A 74 12.31 -16.54 3.55
N ILE A 75 11.60 -17.05 2.54
CA ILE A 75 10.89 -18.34 2.63
C ILE A 75 11.67 -19.41 1.85
N PRO A 76 12.03 -20.55 2.47
CA PRO A 76 12.74 -21.63 1.79
C PRO A 76 11.87 -22.24 0.69
N LYS A 77 12.48 -22.56 -0.46
CA LYS A 77 11.84 -23.33 -1.53
C LYS A 77 11.63 -24.77 -1.05
N PRO A 78 10.50 -25.41 -1.41
CA PRO A 78 10.28 -26.80 -1.07
C PRO A 78 11.38 -27.68 -1.67
N ASN A 79 11.80 -28.72 -0.92
CA ASN A 79 12.83 -29.69 -1.28
C ASN A 79 14.24 -29.14 -1.54
N LYS A 80 14.58 -27.97 -0.96
CA LYS A 80 15.94 -27.43 -0.97
C LYS A 80 16.48 -27.28 0.44
N ASP A 81 17.78 -27.45 0.59
CA ASP A 81 18.51 -27.25 1.84
C ASP A 81 18.78 -25.76 2.11
N TYR A 82 19.12 -25.43 3.35
CA TYR A 82 19.30 -24.05 3.82
C TYR A 82 20.70 -23.48 3.50
N SER A 83 21.50 -24.17 2.71
CA SER A 83 22.93 -23.89 2.48
C SER A 83 23.21 -22.72 1.54
N SER A 84 22.26 -22.35 0.67
CA SER A 84 22.43 -21.32 -0.35
C SER A 84 21.32 -20.27 -0.30
N ALA A 85 21.69 -18.99 -0.43
CA ALA A 85 20.72 -17.89 -0.53
C ALA A 85 19.75 -18.07 -1.72
N SER A 86 20.19 -18.73 -2.79
CA SER A 86 19.37 -19.03 -3.98
C SER A 86 18.20 -20.00 -3.71
N HIS A 87 18.22 -20.69 -2.56
CA HIS A 87 17.19 -21.64 -2.14
C HIS A 87 16.02 -20.96 -1.44
N TYR A 88 16.09 -19.65 -1.19
CA TYR A 88 14.99 -18.88 -0.62
C TYR A 88 14.23 -18.10 -1.70
N ARG A 89 12.98 -17.75 -1.38
CA ARG A 89 12.14 -16.78 -2.08
C ARG A 89 12.01 -15.56 -1.16
N PRO A 90 12.51 -14.39 -1.54
CA PRO A 90 12.22 -13.17 -0.79
C PRO A 90 10.74 -12.83 -0.97
N ILE A 91 10.03 -12.61 0.13
CA ILE A 91 8.69 -12.02 0.16
C ILE A 91 8.81 -10.66 0.84
N ALA A 92 8.38 -9.61 0.15
CA ALA A 92 8.29 -8.26 0.69
C ALA A 92 6.87 -8.02 1.23
N PHE A 93 6.78 -7.55 2.47
CA PHE A 93 5.56 -7.06 3.09
C PHE A 93 5.56 -5.54 2.98
N CYS A 94 4.82 -5.01 2.01
CA CYS A 94 4.65 -3.57 1.81
C CYS A 94 3.30 -3.12 2.41
N PRO A 95 3.25 -1.98 3.13
CA PRO A 95 1.97 -1.39 3.52
C PRO A 95 1.22 -0.93 2.26
N LEU A 96 0.01 -1.45 2.07
CA LEU A 96 -0.90 -1.12 0.97
C LEU A 96 -0.38 -1.50 -0.45
N GLY A 97 -0.48 -2.80 -0.74
CA GLY A 97 -0.84 -3.33 -2.07
C GLY A 97 0.14 -3.10 -3.23
N GLU A 98 1.11 -4.00 -3.39
CA GLU A 98 1.75 -4.22 -4.69
C GLU A 98 0.85 -5.10 -5.57
N ASN A 99 0.10 -4.49 -6.49
CA ASN A 99 -0.34 -5.10 -7.76
C ASN A 99 -0.64 -3.95 -8.75
N TYR A 100 0.40 -3.46 -9.42
CA TYR A 100 0.28 -2.74 -10.70
C TYR A 100 0.65 -3.69 -11.82
#